data_AF-A0A432SZR2-F1
#
_entry.id   AF-A0A432SZR2-F1
#
_cell.length_a   1.000
_cell.length_b   1.000
_cell.length_c   1.000
_cell.angle_alpha   90.00
_cell.angle_beta   90.00
_cell.angle_gamma   90.00
#
_symmetry.space_group_name_H-M   'P 1'
#
loop_
_entity.id
_entity.type
_entity.pdbx_description
1 polymer ?
#
loop_
_entity_poly.entity_id
_entity_poly.type
_entity_poly.pdbx_seq_one_letter_code
_entity_poly.pdbx_strand_id
1 'polypeptide(L)'
;MAIPIKSIKEKCCDSHLNAYSIIDMDSLDNVGSTCDKVIECRDKYYLVEEKSITLSFLDNCCRELNLKLDDYKYMNEGIQYFKISEVIGLIQPLHVEVKKRILSDTIVNMINTSAKKASNTTDILNKQFNNQKTSNMPIFYLYCNSRTPIDAMINRLLGFYKKTIFIECRKLKEKLEEECV
;
A
#
# COMPACT_ATOMS: atom_id res chain seq x y z
N MET A 1 -7.25 22.42 3.59
CA MET A 1 -7.40 21.44 2.51
C MET A 1 -7.92 20.14 3.08
N ALA A 2 -8.78 19.45 2.32
CA ALA A 2 -9.33 18.16 2.69
C ALA A 2 -8.97 17.11 1.65
N ILE A 3 -8.76 15.88 2.10
CA ILE A 3 -8.42 14.75 1.23
C ILE A 3 -9.54 13.71 1.39
N PRO A 4 -10.20 13.28 0.30
CA PRO A 4 -11.13 12.16 0.36
C PRO A 4 -10.40 10.93 0.89
N ILE A 5 -10.93 10.26 1.92
CA ILE A 5 -10.23 9.10 2.52
C ILE A 5 -9.97 8.02 1.46
N LYS A 6 -10.90 7.84 0.52
CA LYS A 6 -10.77 6.90 -0.59
C LYS A 6 -9.52 7.11 -1.47
N SER A 7 -9.00 8.34 -1.58
CA SER A 7 -7.82 8.60 -2.43
C SER A 7 -6.50 8.20 -1.77
N ILE A 8 -6.53 7.87 -0.48
CA ILE A 8 -5.39 7.45 0.31
C ILE A 8 -5.66 6.14 1.06
N LYS A 9 -6.72 5.40 0.75
CA LYS A 9 -7.04 4.11 1.38
C LYS A 9 -6.77 2.97 0.39
N GLU A 10 -6.62 1.75 0.88
CA GLU A 10 -6.59 0.52 0.06
C GLU A 10 -7.75 0.50 -0.96
N LYS A 11 -7.57 -0.23 -2.07
CA LYS A 11 -8.47 -0.30 -3.24
C LYS A 11 -8.49 0.93 -4.13
N CYS A 12 -7.53 1.84 -3.96
CA CYS A 12 -7.40 3.01 -4.84
C CYS A 12 -6.95 2.66 -6.27
N CYS A 13 -6.50 1.42 -6.52
CA CYS A 13 -5.87 0.98 -7.77
C CYS A 13 -6.72 0.09 -8.67
N ASP A 14 -7.91 -0.32 -8.21
CA ASP A 14 -8.73 -1.32 -8.90
C ASP A 14 -9.01 -0.94 -10.37
N SER A 15 -9.26 0.34 -10.65
CA SER A 15 -9.54 0.82 -12.02
C SER A 15 -8.41 0.58 -13.04
N HIS A 16 -7.15 0.50 -12.60
CA HIS A 16 -6.00 0.30 -13.47
C HIS A 16 -5.70 -1.17 -13.74
N LEU A 17 -6.26 -2.07 -12.93
CA LEU A 17 -5.96 -3.49 -12.95
C LEU A 17 -6.94 -4.31 -13.79
N ASN A 18 -8.07 -3.73 -14.19
CA ASN A 18 -9.12 -4.38 -15.00
C ASN A 18 -8.63 -4.98 -16.34
N ALA A 19 -7.48 -4.54 -16.84
CA ALA A 19 -6.90 -5.04 -18.09
C ALA A 19 -6.03 -6.30 -17.93
N TYR A 20 -5.75 -6.73 -16.69
CA TYR A 20 -4.87 -7.85 -16.39
C TYR A 20 -5.64 -9.06 -15.86
N SER A 21 -5.08 -10.26 -16.03
CA SER A 21 -5.59 -11.46 -15.38
C SER A 21 -5.26 -11.38 -13.89
N ILE A 22 -6.28 -11.26 -13.05
CA ILE A 22 -6.14 -11.19 -11.58
C ILE A 22 -6.68 -12.50 -11.00
N ILE A 23 -5.87 -13.14 -10.16
CA ILE A 23 -6.32 -14.25 -9.33
C ILE A 23 -6.85 -13.67 -8.03
N ASP A 24 -8.14 -13.87 -7.77
CA ASP A 24 -8.80 -13.45 -6.54
C ASP A 24 -8.49 -14.45 -5.41
N MET A 25 -7.50 -14.11 -4.59
CA MET A 25 -7.04 -14.96 -3.51
C MET A 25 -8.00 -15.02 -2.32
N ASP A 26 -8.88 -14.02 -2.15
CA ASP A 26 -9.86 -13.99 -1.06
C ASP A 26 -10.89 -15.11 -1.23
N SER A 27 -11.20 -15.48 -2.48
CA SER A 27 -12.12 -16.59 -2.80
C SER A 27 -11.56 -17.99 -2.50
N LEU A 28 -10.25 -18.08 -2.21
CA LEU A 28 -9.50 -19.34 -2.04
C LEU A 28 -8.96 -19.53 -0.61
N ASP A 29 -9.32 -18.63 0.31
CA ASP A 29 -8.68 -18.51 1.62
C ASP A 29 -9.21 -19.54 2.65
N ASN A 30 -8.63 -20.73 2.64
CA ASN A 30 -8.77 -21.72 3.73
C ASN A 30 -7.50 -21.82 4.61
N VAL A 31 -6.46 -20.99 4.36
CA VAL A 31 -5.10 -21.19 4.90
C VAL A 31 -4.57 -19.94 5.65
N GLY A 32 -5.29 -18.82 5.57
CA GLY A 32 -5.00 -17.56 6.25
C GLY A 32 -4.58 -16.46 5.28
N SER A 33 -4.60 -15.21 5.76
CA SER A 33 -4.45 -13.99 4.94
C SER A 33 -3.38 -14.10 3.84
N THR A 34 -3.80 -13.78 2.63
CA THR A 34 -3.03 -13.80 1.38
C THR A 34 -2.68 -12.38 0.93
N CYS A 35 -1.95 -12.28 -0.18
CA CYS A 35 -1.68 -11.00 -0.80
C CYS A 35 -2.96 -10.38 -1.37
N ASP A 36 -3.09 -9.06 -1.28
CA ASP A 36 -4.31 -8.35 -1.65
C ASP A 36 -4.72 -8.63 -3.11
N LYS A 37 -3.75 -8.78 -4.02
CA LYS A 37 -3.98 -9.24 -5.41
C LYS A 37 -2.82 -10.08 -5.93
N VAL A 38 -3.11 -10.96 -6.89
CA VAL A 38 -2.09 -11.67 -7.69
C VAL A 38 -2.34 -11.38 -9.17
N ILE A 39 -1.34 -10.83 -9.84
CA ILE A 39 -1.41 -10.56 -11.27
C ILE A 39 -0.69 -11.69 -12.00
N GLU A 40 -1.41 -12.33 -12.91
CA GLU A 40 -0.86 -13.37 -13.77
C GLU A 40 -0.32 -12.78 -15.06
N CYS A 41 0.98 -12.98 -15.29
CA CYS A 41 1.65 -12.67 -16.54
C CYS A 41 2.07 -13.97 -17.24
N ARG A 42 2.68 -13.86 -18.43
CA ARG A 42 2.97 -15.03 -19.27
C ARG A 42 3.90 -16.03 -18.59
N ASP A 43 4.95 -15.54 -17.94
CA ASP A 43 6.07 -16.32 -17.41
C ASP A 43 6.13 -16.37 -15.88
N LYS A 44 5.49 -15.41 -15.18
CA LYS A 44 5.52 -15.33 -13.71
C LYS A 44 4.25 -14.73 -13.11
N TYR A 45 4.11 -14.87 -11.79
CA TYR A 45 3.11 -14.14 -11.00
C TYR A 45 3.73 -12.92 -10.31
N TYR A 46 2.97 -11.83 -10.24
CA TYR A 46 3.30 -10.65 -9.44
C TYR A 46 2.37 -10.61 -8.22
N LEU A 47 2.96 -10.58 -7.03
CA LEU A 47 2.21 -10.44 -5.78
C LEU A 47 2.03 -8.95 -5.49
N VAL A 48 0.82 -8.54 -5.17
CA VAL A 48 0.48 -7.13 -4.97
C VAL A 48 -0.09 -6.92 -3.58
N GLU A 49 0.54 -6.03 -2.82
CA GLU A 49 0.04 -5.52 -1.54
C GLU A 49 -0.36 -4.06 -1.70
N GLU A 50 -1.61 -3.75 -1.41
CA GLU A 50 -2.10 -2.38 -1.36
C GLU A 50 -2.07 -1.88 0.08
N LYS A 51 -1.29 -0.83 0.31
CA LYS A 51 -1.13 -0.28 1.67
C LYS A 51 -1.16 1.23 1.64
N SER A 52 -1.88 1.80 2.60
CA SER A 52 -1.85 3.24 2.80
C SER A 52 -0.72 3.65 3.72
N ILE A 53 0.46 3.85 3.13
CA ILE A 53 1.64 4.33 3.87
C ILE A 53 1.34 5.70 4.52
N THR A 54 0.65 6.58 3.79
CA THR A 54 0.26 7.91 4.28
C THR A 54 -0.64 7.83 5.51
N LEU A 55 -1.70 6.99 5.48
CA LEU A 55 -2.60 6.88 6.64
C LEU A 55 -1.91 6.24 7.83
N SER A 56 -1.14 5.17 7.64
CA SER A 56 -0.41 4.52 8.72
C SER A 56 0.62 5.47 9.34
N PHE A 57 1.34 6.24 8.51
CA PHE A 57 2.27 7.26 8.99
C PHE A 57 1.55 8.33 9.83
N LEU A 58 0.44 8.88 9.33
CA LEU A 58 -0.33 9.90 10.05
C LEU A 58 -0.90 9.37 11.37
N ASP A 59 -1.45 8.16 11.36
CA ASP A 59 -2.00 7.51 12.57
C ASP A 59 -0.91 7.32 13.61
N ASN A 60 0.27 6.83 13.21
CA ASN A 60 1.39 6.65 14.12
C ASN A 60 1.94 7.99 14.65
N CYS A 61 1.98 9.06 13.83
CA CYS A 61 2.32 10.40 14.30
C CYS A 61 1.28 10.95 15.30
N CYS A 62 -0.01 10.74 15.06
CA CYS A 62 -1.05 11.12 16.02
C CYS A 62 -0.90 10.35 17.33
N ARG A 63 -0.62 9.04 17.29
CA ARG A 63 -0.37 8.22 18.49
C ARG A 63 0.82 8.68 19.30
N GLU A 64 1.92 9.09 18.65
CA GLU A 64 3.08 9.69 19.34
C GLU A 64 2.69 10.93 20.15
N LEU A 65 1.63 11.64 19.73
CA LEU A 65 1.07 12.82 20.39
C LEU A 65 -0.12 12.49 21.31
N ASN A 66 -0.43 11.21 21.54
CA ASN A 66 -1.61 10.74 22.26
C ASN A 66 -2.95 11.22 21.66
N LEU A 67 -3.00 11.37 20.34
CA LEU A 67 -4.19 11.73 19.56
C LEU A 67 -4.69 10.55 18.73
N LYS A 68 -5.98 10.54 18.38
CA LYS A 68 -6.56 9.59 17.44
C LYS A 68 -6.79 10.26 16.10
N LEU A 69 -6.23 9.70 15.03
CA LEU A 69 -6.41 10.23 13.68
C LEU A 69 -7.89 10.28 13.27
N ASP A 70 -8.69 9.33 13.78
CA ASP A 70 -10.11 9.20 13.50
C ASP A 70 -10.95 10.41 13.93
N ASP A 71 -10.51 11.16 14.94
CA ASP A 71 -11.19 12.37 15.42
C ASP A 71 -11.16 13.51 14.38
N TYR A 72 -10.33 13.40 13.35
CA TYR A 72 -10.14 14.39 12.29
C TYR A 72 -10.84 14.01 10.98
N LYS A 73 -11.70 13.00 11.02
CA LYS A 73 -12.58 12.63 9.91
C LYS A 73 -13.82 13.50 9.92
N TYR A 74 -14.33 13.84 8.74
CA TYR A 74 -15.62 14.48 8.60
C TYR A 74 -16.35 13.99 7.34
N MET A 75 -17.68 14.14 7.33
CA MET A 75 -18.52 13.80 6.21
C MET A 75 -18.93 15.08 5.47
N ASN A 76 -18.85 15.06 4.14
CA ASN A 76 -19.41 16.09 3.28
C ASN A 76 -19.99 15.43 2.03
N GLU A 77 -21.24 15.74 1.68
CA GLU A 77 -21.93 15.19 0.49
C GLU A 77 -21.82 13.64 0.38
N GLY A 78 -21.92 12.93 1.51
CA GLY A 78 -21.83 11.47 1.56
C GLY A 78 -20.40 10.91 1.36
N ILE A 79 -19.39 11.76 1.19
CA ILE A 79 -17.99 11.35 1.09
C ILE A 79 -17.30 11.64 2.43
N GLN A 80 -16.51 10.67 2.89
CA GLN A 80 -15.66 10.84 4.07
C GLN A 80 -14.33 11.49 3.70
N TYR A 81 -13.93 12.50 4.46
CA TYR A 81 -12.71 13.27 4.26
C TYR A 81 -11.87 13.30 5.54
N PHE A 82 -10.56 13.46 5.38
CA PHE A 82 -9.68 13.90 6.46
C PHE A 82 -9.46 15.42 6.38
N LYS A 83 -9.51 16.06 7.54
CA LYS A 83 -9.03 17.44 7.70
C LYS A 83 -7.50 17.48 7.74
N ILE A 84 -6.87 17.16 6.62
CA ILE A 84 -5.42 16.96 6.55
C ILE A 84 -4.64 18.20 6.96
N SER A 85 -5.13 19.41 6.70
CA SER A 85 -4.46 20.62 7.20
C SER A 85 -4.40 20.69 8.72
N GLU A 86 -5.43 20.24 9.43
CA GLU A 86 -5.43 20.17 10.90
C GLU A 86 -4.48 19.06 11.37
N VAL A 87 -4.55 17.87 10.76
CA VAL A 87 -3.65 16.75 11.08
C VAL A 87 -2.18 17.13 10.84
N ILE A 88 -1.85 17.76 9.72
CA ILE A 88 -0.50 18.25 9.42
C ILE A 88 -0.05 19.27 10.46
N GLY A 89 -0.92 20.21 10.84
CA GLY A 89 -0.63 21.20 11.89
C GLY A 89 -0.34 20.55 13.24
N LEU A 90 -1.04 19.46 13.58
CA LEU A 90 -0.83 18.72 14.82
C LEU A 90 0.49 17.95 14.84
N ILE A 91 0.87 17.33 13.72
CA ILE A 91 2.13 16.58 13.64
C ILE A 91 3.32 17.50 13.33
N GLN A 92 3.10 18.77 12.98
CA GLN A 92 4.15 19.71 12.65
C GLN A 92 5.20 19.84 13.77
N PRO A 93 4.84 19.97 15.07
CA PRO A 93 5.79 20.11 16.17
C PRO A 93 6.67 18.87 16.41
N LEU A 94 6.28 17.69 15.91
CA LEU A 94 7.12 16.50 16.03
C LEU A 94 8.47 16.73 15.35
N HIS A 95 9.54 16.44 16.07
CA HIS A 95 10.90 16.55 15.57
C HIS A 95 11.09 15.70 14.31
N VAL A 96 11.91 16.17 13.36
CA VAL A 96 12.12 15.50 12.07
C VAL A 96 12.63 14.06 12.23
N GLU A 97 13.49 13.80 13.21
CA GLU A 97 14.00 12.45 13.48
C GLU A 97 12.92 11.51 14.02
N VAL A 98 11.93 12.02 14.77
CA VAL A 98 10.78 11.23 15.23
C VAL A 98 9.91 10.84 14.04
N LYS A 99 9.64 11.77 13.12
CA LYS A 99 8.89 11.48 11.88
C LYS A 99 9.61 10.44 11.02
N LYS A 100 10.94 10.54 10.87
CA LYS A 100 11.74 9.55 10.13
C LYS A 100 11.65 8.16 10.77
N ARG A 101 11.79 8.06 12.09
CA ARG A 101 11.63 6.81 12.84
C ARG A 101 10.24 6.20 12.61
N ILE A 102 9.18 6.98 12.86
CA ILE A 102 7.79 6.53 12.69
C ILE A 102 7.53 5.99 11.28
N LEU A 103 8.03 6.69 10.25
CA LEU A 103 7.86 6.21 8.89
C LEU A 103 8.65 4.92 8.63
N SER A 104 9.89 4.83 9.11
CA SER A 104 10.69 3.61 8.99
C SER A 104 9.97 2.43 9.65
N ASP A 105 9.45 2.60 10.86
CA ASP A 105 8.71 1.57 11.58
C ASP A 105 7.43 1.17 10.83
N THR A 106 6.74 2.15 10.23
CA THR A 106 5.56 1.92 9.40
C THR A 106 5.90 1.02 8.20
N ILE A 107 7.00 1.32 7.50
CA ILE A 107 7.46 0.54 6.34
C ILE A 107 7.89 -0.87 6.76
N VAL A 108 8.67 -1.00 7.84
CA VAL A 108 9.16 -2.30 8.33
C VAL A 108 8.00 -3.19 8.75
N ASN A 109 7.04 -2.66 9.52
CA ASN A 109 5.86 -3.41 9.93
C ASN A 109 5.03 -3.87 8.74
N MET A 110 4.88 -3.02 7.72
CA MET A 110 4.18 -3.36 6.48
C MET A 110 4.89 -4.48 5.71
N ILE A 111 6.22 -4.42 5.55
CA ILE A 111 6.99 -5.49 4.88
C ILE A 111 6.88 -6.81 5.65
N ASN A 112 7.02 -6.77 6.98
CA ASN A 112 6.96 -7.97 7.82
C ASN A 112 5.59 -8.66 7.76
N THR A 113 4.51 -7.88 7.79
CA THR A 113 3.14 -8.42 7.67
C THR A 113 2.88 -9.00 6.26
N SER A 114 3.44 -8.37 5.23
CA SER A 114 3.33 -8.82 3.84
C SER A 114 4.13 -10.09 3.55
N ALA A 115 5.26 -10.32 4.23
CA ALA A 115 6.06 -11.52 4.03
C ALA A 115 5.29 -12.82 4.33
N LYS A 116 4.48 -12.82 5.39
CA LYS A 116 3.64 -13.97 5.74
C LYS A 116 2.55 -14.20 4.69
N LYS A 117 1.88 -13.12 4.24
CA LYS A 117 0.88 -13.16 3.17
C LYS A 117 1.47 -13.69 1.86
N ALA A 118 2.67 -13.24 1.50
CA ALA A 118 3.36 -13.69 0.30
C ALA A 118 3.69 -15.19 0.36
N SER A 119 4.14 -15.69 1.52
CA SER A 119 4.35 -17.12 1.75
C SER A 119 3.07 -17.93 1.56
N ASN A 120 1.98 -17.53 2.22
CA ASN A 120 0.67 -18.19 2.10
C ASN A 120 0.16 -18.21 0.65
N THR A 121 0.29 -17.08 -0.04
CA THR A 121 -0.11 -16.93 -1.44
C THR A 121 0.70 -17.85 -2.34
N THR A 122 2.01 -17.92 -2.13
CA THR A 122 2.91 -18.82 -2.88
C THR A 122 2.51 -20.28 -2.71
N ASP A 123 2.17 -20.69 -1.50
CA ASP A 123 1.75 -22.07 -1.22
C ASP A 123 0.45 -22.44 -1.94
N ILE A 124 -0.51 -21.52 -2.01
CA ILE A 124 -1.76 -21.72 -2.75
C ILE A 124 -1.48 -21.80 -4.26
N LEU A 125 -0.70 -20.87 -4.80
CA LEU A 125 -0.33 -20.85 -6.23
C LEU A 125 0.40 -22.12 -6.65
N ASN A 126 1.32 -22.62 -5.82
CA ASN A 126 2.03 -23.88 -6.08
C ASN A 126 1.13 -25.11 -6.11
N LYS A 127 0.04 -25.11 -5.35
CA LYS A 127 -0.87 -26.26 -5.22
C LYS A 127 -2.00 -26.25 -6.24
N GLN A 128 -2.51 -25.06 -6.58
CA GLN A 128 -3.75 -24.91 -7.33
C GLN A 128 -3.55 -24.28 -8.72
N PHE A 129 -2.38 -23.71 -9.00
CA PHE A 129 -2.08 -22.99 -10.24
C PHE A 129 -0.75 -23.47 -10.86
N ASN A 130 -0.25 -22.73 -11.86
CA ASN A 130 0.98 -23.09 -12.55
C ASN A 130 2.21 -22.80 -11.69
N ASN A 131 2.72 -23.83 -11.01
CA ASN A 131 3.91 -23.75 -10.17
C ASN A 131 5.20 -23.33 -10.91
N GLN A 132 5.26 -23.37 -12.24
CA GLN A 132 6.43 -22.89 -12.97
C GLN A 132 6.58 -21.36 -12.86
N LYS A 133 5.44 -20.66 -12.73
CA LYS A 133 5.36 -19.20 -12.62
C LYS A 133 5.65 -18.66 -11.21
N THR A 134 5.80 -19.53 -10.21
CA THR A 134 6.07 -19.13 -8.82
C THR A 134 7.56 -18.94 -8.52
N SER A 135 8.43 -19.29 -9.47
CA SER A 135 9.87 -19.05 -9.36
C SER A 135 10.15 -17.54 -9.45
N ASN A 136 10.76 -16.96 -8.40
CA ASN A 136 11.09 -15.53 -8.30
C ASN A 136 9.90 -14.58 -8.50
N MET A 137 8.80 -14.78 -7.78
CA MET A 137 7.69 -13.82 -7.77
C MET A 137 8.08 -12.50 -7.09
N PRO A 138 8.09 -11.37 -7.81
CA PRO A 138 8.27 -10.07 -7.19
C PRO A 138 7.02 -9.67 -6.40
N ILE A 139 7.25 -8.95 -5.31
CA ILE A 139 6.18 -8.32 -4.51
C ILE A 139 6.18 -6.83 -4.79
N PHE A 140 5.05 -6.33 -5.26
CA PHE A 140 4.78 -4.92 -5.47
C PHE A 140 4.00 -4.35 -4.29
N TYR A 141 4.56 -3.32 -3.67
CA TYR A 141 3.90 -2.58 -2.61
C TYR A 141 3.29 -1.32 -3.20
N LEU A 142 1.98 -1.36 -3.41
CA LEU A 142 1.23 -0.23 -3.92
C LEU A 142 0.89 0.74 -2.81
N TYR A 143 1.10 2.02 -3.09
CA TYR A 143 0.62 3.10 -2.25
C TYR A 143 -0.23 4.09 -3.03
N CYS A 144 -1.22 4.62 -2.31
CA CYS A 144 -2.15 5.61 -2.83
C CYS A 144 -1.58 7.02 -2.63
N ASN A 145 -1.58 7.81 -3.70
CA ASN A 145 -1.05 9.17 -3.70
C ASN A 145 -2.20 10.20 -3.71
N SER A 146 -2.19 11.10 -2.74
CA SER A 146 -3.22 12.12 -2.52
C SER A 146 -3.06 13.37 -3.41
N ARG A 147 -1.96 13.48 -4.15
CA ARG A 147 -1.49 14.67 -4.90
C ARG A 147 -1.28 15.90 -4.04
N THR A 148 -0.91 15.72 -2.77
CA THR A 148 -0.62 16.80 -1.83
C THR A 148 0.85 16.74 -1.38
N PRO A 149 1.37 17.78 -0.70
CA PRO A 149 2.77 17.80 -0.26
C PRO A 149 3.19 16.61 0.62
N ILE A 150 2.23 15.94 1.27
CA ILE A 150 2.52 14.75 2.08
C ILE A 150 3.06 13.60 1.21
N ASP A 151 2.62 13.50 -0.04
CA ASP A 151 3.06 12.45 -0.96
C ASP A 151 4.51 12.65 -1.39
N ALA A 152 4.97 13.92 -1.51
CA ALA A 152 6.36 14.21 -1.82
C ALA A 152 7.30 13.74 -0.70
N MET A 153 6.85 13.86 0.55
CA MET A 153 7.58 13.35 1.72
C MET A 153 7.66 11.82 1.69
N ILE A 154 6.53 11.13 1.46
CA ILE A 154 6.49 9.66 1.32
C ILE A 154 7.38 9.21 0.16
N ASN A 155 7.25 9.80 -1.03
CA ASN A 155 8.04 9.44 -2.21
C ASN A 155 9.54 9.56 -1.98
N ARG A 156 9.99 10.66 -1.36
CA ARG A 156 11.41 10.86 -1.04
C ARG A 156 11.92 9.78 -0.09
N LEU A 157 11.09 9.35 0.85
CA LEU A 157 11.45 8.39 1.88
C LEU A 157 11.45 6.95 1.35
N LEU A 158 10.48 6.59 0.50
CA LEU A 158 10.47 5.32 -0.23
C LEU A 158 11.69 5.15 -1.14
N GLY A 159 12.19 6.24 -1.73
CA GLY A 159 13.43 6.24 -2.52
C GLY A 159 14.69 5.76 -1.78
N PHE A 160 14.70 5.79 -0.43
CA PHE A 160 15.80 5.24 0.36
C PHE A 160 15.70 3.70 0.54
N TYR A 161 14.51 3.11 0.38
CA TYR A 161 14.28 1.67 0.52
C TYR A 161 14.48 0.94 -0.81
N LYS A 162 15.70 1.00 -1.36
CA LYS A 162 16.06 0.46 -2.69
C LYS A 162 15.82 -1.03 -2.90
N LYS A 163 15.64 -1.82 -1.83
CA LYS A 163 15.42 -3.28 -1.91
C LYS A 163 13.96 -3.67 -2.14
N THR A 164 13.00 -2.75 -1.97
CA THR A 164 11.56 -3.05 -2.02
C THR A 164 10.91 -2.21 -3.11
N ILE A 165 10.11 -2.85 -3.98
CA ILE A 165 9.48 -2.16 -5.11
C ILE A 165 8.18 -1.52 -4.63
N PHE A 166 8.27 -0.23 -4.26
CA PHE A 166 7.11 0.60 -4.01
C PHE A 166 6.64 1.26 -5.30
N ILE A 167 5.37 1.07 -5.65
CA ILE A 167 4.81 1.59 -6.88
C ILE A 167 3.66 2.53 -6.52
N GLU A 168 3.71 3.76 -7.05
CA GLU A 168 2.53 4.63 -6.98
C GLU A 168 1.42 3.98 -7.78
N CYS A 169 0.24 3.87 -7.20
CA CYS A 169 -0.94 3.29 -7.81
C CYS A 169 -1.15 3.62 -9.31
N ARG A 170 -0.96 4.89 -9.71
CA ARG A 170 -1.15 5.33 -11.09
C ARG A 170 -0.08 4.83 -12.07
N LYS A 171 1.10 4.48 -11.56
CA LYS A 171 2.23 3.97 -12.32
C LYS A 171 2.25 2.44 -12.42
N LEU A 172 1.30 1.78 -11.76
CA LEU A 172 1.22 0.32 -11.78
C LEU A 172 1.02 -0.22 -13.19
N LYS A 173 0.14 0.42 -13.97
CA LYS A 173 -0.11 0.02 -15.36
C LYS A 173 1.17 0.09 -16.19
N GLU A 174 1.85 1.24 -16.18
CA GLU A 174 3.13 1.43 -16.89
C GLU A 174 4.15 0.37 -16.46
N LYS A 175 4.27 0.11 -15.16
CA LYS A 175 5.20 -0.88 -14.65
C LYS A 175 4.87 -2.31 -15.08
N LEU A 176 3.59 -2.68 -15.11
CA LEU A 176 3.17 -4.00 -15.59
C LEU A 176 3.33 -4.14 -17.11
N GLU A 177 3.14 -3.06 -17.89
CA GLU A 177 3.41 -3.06 -19.34
C GLU A 177 4.90 -3.27 -19.64
N GLU A 178 5.82 -2.79 -18.81
CA GLU A 178 7.26 -3.07 -18.95
C GLU A 178 7.62 -4.53 -18.64
N GLU A 179 6.87 -5.16 -17.74
CA GLU A 179 7.28 -6.37 -17.02
C GLU A 179 6.51 -7.64 -17.44
N CYS A 180 5.31 -7.48 -18.03
CA CYS A 180 4.41 -8.56 -18.41
C CYS A 180 4.22 -8.73 -19.93
N VAL A 181 4.93 -7.94 -20.74
CA VAL A 181 4.99 -8.06 -22.22
C VAL A 181 6.02 -9.11 -22.63
#